data_AF-A0A327YUZ0-F1
#
_entry.id   AF-A0A327YUZ0-F1
#
_cell.length_a   1.000
_cell.length_b   1.000
_cell.length_c   1.000
_cell.angle_alpha   90.00
_cell.angle_beta   90.00
_cell.angle_gamma   90.00
#
_symmetry.space_group_name_H-M   'P 1'
#
loop_
_entity.id
_entity.type
_entity.pdbx_description
1 polymer ?
#
loop_
_entity_poly.entity_id
_entity_poly.type
_entity_poly.pdbx_seq_one_letter_code
_entity_poly.pdbx_strand_id
1 'polypeptide(L)'
;MTLRVDPAALRLYAAQMTEMTRAAEAAKSYIDQWGSLTPHERGFLGIVFQRHPNYVERIDAMLDRVRQLTDASAASLTTTARTYEATDSSSAAELDASYSPSPRPMIFRD
;
A
#
# COMPACT_ATOMS: atom_id res chain seq x y z
N MET A 1 -9.58 7.74 -26.51
CA MET A 1 -9.33 6.94 -25.28
C MET A 1 -9.84 7.77 -24.10
N THR A 2 -10.73 7.23 -23.28
CA THR A 2 -11.19 7.88 -22.05
C THR A 2 -10.57 7.15 -20.86
N LEU A 3 -9.88 7.90 -20.01
CA LEU A 3 -9.30 7.37 -18.77
C LEU A 3 -10.46 7.18 -17.77
N ARG A 4 -10.68 5.95 -17.29
CA ARG A 4 -11.67 5.64 -16.25
C ARG A 4 -10.94 5.12 -15.03
N VAL A 5 -11.10 5.79 -13.90
CA VAL A 5 -10.49 5.40 -12.62
C VAL A 5 -11.58 4.88 -11.70
N ASP A 6 -11.31 3.74 -11.06
CA ASP A 6 -12.14 3.16 -10.02
C ASP A 6 -11.46 3.37 -8.65
N PRO A 7 -11.97 4.28 -7.80
CA PRO A 7 -11.42 4.53 -6.46
C PRO A 7 -11.42 3.29 -5.56
N ALA A 8 -12.40 2.39 -5.71
CA ALA A 8 -12.48 1.17 -4.91
C ALA A 8 -11.33 0.21 -5.26
N ALA A 9 -11.02 0.07 -6.55
CA ALA A 9 -9.86 -0.70 -7.01
C ALA A 9 -8.53 -0.12 -6.48
N LEU A 10 -8.38 1.22 -6.45
CA LEU A 10 -7.20 1.87 -5.87
C LEU A 10 -7.06 1.57 -4.37
N ARG A 11 -8.16 1.58 -3.62
CA ARG A 11 -8.15 1.24 -2.18
C ARG A 11 -7.80 -0.24 -1.94
N LEU A 12 -8.32 -1.15 -2.76
CA LEU A 12 -7.97 -2.57 -2.69
C LEU A 12 -6.47 -2.78 -2.93
N TYR A 13 -5.91 -2.11 -3.93
CA TYR A 13 -4.49 -2.22 -4.22
C TYR A 13 -3.62 -1.57 -3.13
N ALA A 14 -4.06 -0.44 -2.54
CA ALA A 14 -3.40 0.16 -1.38
C ALA A 14 -3.37 -0.79 -0.16
N ALA A 15 -4.45 -1.55 0.05
CA ALA A 15 -4.50 -2.58 1.10
C ALA A 15 -3.49 -3.70 0.84
N GLN A 16 -3.38 -4.17 -0.42
CA GLN A 16 -2.36 -5.17 -0.78
C GLN A 16 -0.94 -4.67 -0.53
N MET A 17 -0.64 -3.40 -0.83
CA MET A 17 0.66 -2.79 -0.54
C MET A 17 0.95 -2.75 0.96
N THR A 18 -0.05 -2.43 1.77
CA THR A 18 0.06 -2.47 3.24
C THR A 18 0.39 -3.89 3.74
N GLU A 19 -0.21 -4.93 3.16
CA GLU A 19 0.14 -6.32 3.53
C GLU A 19 1.56 -6.67 3.11
N MET A 20 2.06 -6.17 1.98
CA MET A 20 3.46 -6.35 1.58
C MET A 20 4.44 -5.66 2.54
N THR A 21 4.11 -4.46 3.03
CA THR A 21 4.87 -3.77 4.09
C THR A 21 4.99 -4.67 5.32
N ARG A 22 3.87 -5.24 5.80
CA ARG A 22 3.87 -6.13 6.97
C ARG A 22 4.71 -7.39 6.73
N ALA A 23 4.63 -7.97 5.53
CA ALA A 23 5.45 -9.12 5.17
C ALA A 23 6.95 -8.79 5.19
N ALA A 24 7.34 -7.62 4.70
CA ALA A 24 8.72 -7.15 4.77
C ALA A 24 9.21 -6.95 6.22
N GLU A 25 8.37 -6.37 7.09
CA GLU A 25 8.68 -6.21 8.52
C GLU A 25 8.83 -7.56 9.25
N ALA A 26 7.96 -8.52 8.93
CA ALA A 26 8.06 -9.88 9.47
C ALA A 26 9.34 -10.59 9.01
N ALA A 27 9.70 -10.43 7.73
CA ALA A 27 10.94 -10.99 7.19
C ALA A 27 12.19 -10.37 7.85
N LYS A 28 12.19 -9.05 8.08
CA LYS A 28 13.27 -8.35 8.80
C LYS A 28 13.40 -8.88 10.22
N SER A 29 12.28 -8.97 10.95
CA SER A 29 12.25 -9.50 12.32
C SER A 29 12.78 -10.94 12.40
N TYR A 30 12.49 -11.77 11.39
CA TYR A 30 13.01 -13.13 11.30
C TYR A 30 14.53 -13.15 11.10
N ILE A 31 15.05 -12.31 10.21
CA ILE A 31 16.48 -12.20 9.95
C ILE A 31 17.23 -11.66 11.17
N ASP A 32 16.67 -10.69 11.88
CA ASP A 32 17.28 -10.18 13.11
C ASP A 32 17.37 -11.27 14.20
N GLN A 33 16.35 -12.13 14.29
CA GLN A 33 16.30 -13.21 15.27
C GLN A 33 17.20 -14.40 14.91
N TRP A 34 17.26 -14.80 13.63
CA TRP A 34 17.86 -16.07 13.19
C TRP A 34 19.06 -15.90 12.26
N GLY A 35 19.28 -14.70 11.73
CA GLY A 35 20.34 -14.37 10.78
C GLY A 35 21.66 -13.97 11.44
N SER A 36 21.85 -14.22 12.74
CA SER A 36 23.18 -14.10 13.36
C SER A 36 23.86 -15.46 13.39
N LEU A 37 25.05 -15.56 12.79
CA LEU A 37 25.92 -16.72 12.96
C LEU A 37 26.99 -16.34 14.00
N THR A 38 27.15 -17.12 15.06
CA THR A 38 28.15 -16.88 16.10
C THR A 38 29.52 -17.49 15.75
N PRO A 39 30.66 -16.82 16.06
CA PRO A 39 31.94 -17.06 15.38
C PRO A 39 32.74 -18.28 15.88
N HIS A 40 32.10 -19.30 16.45
CA HIS A 40 32.81 -20.27 17.29
C HIS A 40 33.67 -21.32 16.56
N GLU A 41 33.75 -21.33 15.23
CA GLU A 41 34.49 -22.37 14.51
C GLU A 41 35.43 -21.78 13.45
N ARG A 42 36.71 -21.62 13.83
CA ARG A 42 37.81 -21.28 12.93
C ARG A 42 38.11 -22.46 12.00
N GLY A 43 37.36 -22.56 10.91
CA GLY A 43 37.56 -23.51 9.81
C GLY A 43 37.08 -22.91 8.48
N PHE A 44 36.89 -23.71 7.43
CA PHE A 44 36.36 -23.28 6.11
C PHE A 44 35.09 -22.41 6.19
N LEU A 45 34.31 -22.57 7.26
CA LEU A 45 33.15 -21.75 7.59
C LEU A 45 33.50 -20.26 7.84
N GLY A 46 34.73 -19.93 8.22
CA GLY A 46 35.18 -18.55 8.49
C GLY A 46 35.01 -17.58 7.33
N ILE A 47 35.12 -18.05 6.07
CA ILE A 47 34.85 -17.23 4.88
C ILE A 47 33.35 -16.94 4.75
N VAL A 48 32.50 -17.92 5.05
CA VAL A 48 31.04 -17.76 5.09
C VAL A 48 30.68 -16.78 6.22
N PHE A 49 31.27 -16.92 7.41
CA PHE A 49 31.11 -16.00 8.53
C PHE A 49 31.52 -14.56 8.22
N GLN A 50 32.59 -14.33 7.44
CA GLN A 50 32.98 -12.97 7.05
C GLN A 50 32.02 -12.34 6.02
N ARG A 51 31.43 -13.16 5.14
CA ARG A 51 30.50 -12.67 4.11
C ARG A 51 29.05 -12.58 4.60
N HIS A 52 28.70 -13.31 5.64
CA HIS A 52 27.34 -13.39 6.18
C HIS A 52 26.80 -12.04 6.69
N PRO A 53 27.54 -11.24 7.48
CA PRO A 53 27.08 -9.92 7.91
C PRO A 53 26.76 -9.00 6.74
N ASN A 54 27.64 -8.96 5.73
CA ASN A 54 27.43 -8.14 4.52
C ASN A 54 26.21 -8.60 3.72
N TYR A 55 25.88 -9.90 3.75
CA TYR A 55 24.70 -10.44 3.10
C TYR A 55 23.42 -10.10 3.87
N VAL A 56 23.43 -10.27 5.19
CA VAL A 56 22.33 -9.89 6.09
C VAL A 56 22.01 -8.40 5.96
N GLU A 57 23.03 -7.54 6.00
CA GLU A 57 22.88 -6.09 5.84
C GLU A 57 22.27 -5.72 4.48
N ARG A 58 22.64 -6.41 3.40
CA ARG A 58 22.05 -6.20 2.08
C ARG A 58 20.58 -6.61 2.02
N ILE A 59 20.21 -7.74 2.63
CA ILE A 59 18.81 -8.14 2.71
C ILE A 59 18.02 -7.14 3.54
N ASP A 60 18.59 -6.69 4.66
CA ASP A 60 17.98 -5.71 5.54
C ASP A 60 17.67 -4.40 4.80
N ALA A 61 18.67 -3.86 4.10
CA ALA A 61 18.51 -2.66 3.28
C ALA A 61 17.49 -2.86 2.13
N MET A 62 17.43 -4.05 1.54
CA MET A 62 16.45 -4.37 0.51
C MET A 62 15.03 -4.41 1.08
N LEU A 63 14.82 -5.05 2.23
CA LEU A 63 13.52 -5.14 2.90
C LEU A 63 13.04 -3.76 3.35
N ASP A 64 13.92 -2.92 3.88
CA ASP A 64 13.61 -1.53 4.22
C ASP A 64 13.17 -0.73 2.99
N ARG A 65 13.82 -0.95 1.85
CA ARG A 65 13.45 -0.28 0.59
C ARG A 65 12.09 -0.75 0.08
N VAL A 66 11.81 -2.05 0.15
CA VAL A 66 10.48 -2.59 -0.21
C VAL A 66 9.41 -1.96 0.67
N ARG A 67 9.63 -1.95 1.99
CA ARG A 67 8.72 -1.35 2.97
C ARG A 67 8.41 0.11 2.66
N GLN A 68 9.44 0.92 2.45
CA GLN A 68 9.28 2.34 2.11
C GLN A 68 8.49 2.55 0.81
N LEU A 69 8.78 1.74 -0.22
CA LEU A 69 8.13 1.83 -1.51
C LEU A 69 6.65 1.44 -1.43
N THR A 70 6.33 0.34 -0.74
CA THR A 70 4.95 -0.14 -0.59
C THR A 70 4.13 0.81 0.26
N ASP A 71 4.68 1.36 1.35
CA ASP A 71 4.01 2.38 2.18
C ASP A 71 3.71 3.65 1.39
N ALA A 72 4.72 4.19 0.69
CA ALA A 72 4.54 5.38 -0.14
C ALA A 72 3.49 5.15 -1.24
N SER A 73 3.51 3.97 -1.86
CA SER A 73 2.54 3.59 -2.89
C SER A 73 1.12 3.47 -2.30
N ALA A 74 0.96 2.82 -1.15
CA ALA A 74 -0.33 2.69 -0.47
C ALA A 74 -0.92 4.06 -0.11
N ALA A 75 -0.09 4.96 0.43
CA ALA A 75 -0.49 6.33 0.77
C ALA A 75 -0.91 7.12 -0.48
N SER A 76 -0.15 7.03 -1.57
CA SER A 76 -0.46 7.71 -2.84
C SER A 76 -1.76 7.19 -3.46
N LEU A 77 -1.96 5.88 -3.49
CA LEU A 77 -3.19 5.25 -4.01
C LEU A 77 -4.42 5.66 -3.19
N THR A 78 -4.30 5.65 -1.86
CA THR A 78 -5.37 6.09 -0.95
C THR A 78 -5.72 7.55 -1.16
N THR A 79 -4.71 8.40 -1.30
CA THR A 79 -4.90 9.85 -1.56
C THR A 79 -5.58 10.07 -2.90
N THR A 80 -5.12 9.36 -3.94
CA THR A 80 -5.71 9.45 -5.28
C THR A 80 -7.17 9.01 -5.28
N ALA A 81 -7.51 7.90 -4.61
CA ALA A 81 -8.88 7.42 -4.47
C ALA A 81 -9.78 8.49 -3.83
N ARG A 82 -9.33 9.11 -2.73
CA ARG A 82 -10.07 10.20 -2.06
C ARG A 82 -10.30 11.40 -2.97
N THR A 83 -9.30 11.78 -3.76
CA THR A 83 -9.42 12.90 -4.72
C THR A 83 -10.50 12.62 -5.76
N TYR A 84 -10.54 11.40 -6.31
CA TYR A 84 -11.57 11.02 -7.27
C TYR A 84 -12.97 10.99 -6.64
N GLU A 85 -13.12 10.41 -5.44
CA GLU A 85 -14.41 10.40 -4.72
C GLU A 85 -14.91 11.82 -4.39
N ALA A 86 -14.01 12.71 -3.97
CA ALA A 86 -14.33 14.11 -3.71
C ALA A 86 -14.74 14.86 -4.99
N THR A 87 -14.05 14.59 -6.10
CA THR A 87 -14.37 15.20 -7.40
C THR A 87 -15.72 14.70 -7.91
N ASP A 88 -15.99 13.40 -7.79
CA ASP A 88 -17.25 12.78 -8.21
C ASP A 88 -18.43 13.34 -7.41
N SER A 89 -18.31 13.41 -6.09
CA SER A 89 -19.34 14.00 -5.21
C SER A 89 -19.58 15.49 -5.47
N SER A 90 -18.52 16.28 -5.71
CA SER A 90 -18.65 17.70 -6.10
C SER A 90 -19.37 17.85 -7.43
N SER A 91 -18.98 17.04 -8.41
CA SER A 91 -19.58 17.07 -9.76
C SER A 91 -21.05 16.65 -9.71
N ALA A 92 -21.41 15.64 -8.91
CA ALA A 92 -22.79 15.23 -8.70
C ALA A 92 -23.62 16.34 -8.06
N ALA A 93 -23.08 17.03 -7.04
CA ALA A 93 -23.77 18.15 -6.39
C ALA A 93 -23.99 19.34 -7.33
N GLU A 94 -23.00 19.66 -8.18
CA GLU A 94 -23.13 20.70 -9.21
C GLU A 94 -24.19 20.34 -10.25
N LEU A 95 -24.22 19.07 -10.68
CA LEU A 95 -25.24 18.57 -11.59
C LEU A 95 -26.64 18.64 -10.97
N ASP A 96 -26.81 18.16 -9.74
CA ASP A 96 -28.09 18.22 -9.02
C ASP A 96 -28.58 19.68 -8.87
N ALA A 97 -27.67 20.62 -8.61
CA ALA A 97 -27.99 22.05 -8.53
C ALA A 97 -28.39 22.66 -9.89
N SER A 98 -27.96 22.08 -11.00
CA SER A 98 -28.27 22.58 -12.35
C SER A 98 -29.67 22.19 -12.84
N TYR A 99 -30.30 21.19 -12.22
CA TYR A 99 -31.66 20.75 -12.58
C TYR A 99 -32.72 21.54 -11.81
N SER A 100 -33.73 22.05 -12.51
CA SER A 100 -34.92 22.64 -11.88
C SER A 100 -35.63 21.60 -11.00
N PRO A 101 -36.15 21.98 -9.80
CA PRO A 101 -36.90 21.06 -8.95
C PRO A 101 -38.07 20.45 -9.71
N SER A 102 -38.13 19.12 -9.83
CA SER A 102 -39.30 18.46 -10.41
C SER A 102 -40.43 18.46 -9.37
N PRO A 103 -41.69 18.71 -9.78
CA PRO A 103 -42.83 18.54 -8.88
C PRO A 103 -42.89 17.10 -8.39
N ARG A 104 -42.93 16.90 -7.06
CA ARG A 104 -43.22 15.56 -6.52
C ARG A 104 -44.61 15.12 -6.99
N PRO A 105 -44.78 13.88 -7.47
CA PRO A 105 -46.11 13.35 -7.75
C PRO A 105 -46.93 13.35 -6.47
N MET A 106 -47.99 14.16 -6.41
CA MET A 106 -48.97 14.05 -5.35
C MET A 106 -49.81 12.80 -5.62
N ILE A 107 -49.60 11.75 -4.82
CA ILE A 107 -50.47 10.58 -4.83
C ILE A 107 -51.77 10.98 -4.14
N PHE A 108 -52.82 11.24 -4.93
CA PHE A 108 -54.17 11.31 -4.40
C PHE A 108 -54.66 9.89 -4.12
N ARG A 109 -55.02 9.62 -2.86
CA ARG A 109 -55.82 8.46 -2.46
C ARG A 109 -57.27 8.94 -2.38
N ASP A 110 -58.11 8.41 -3.26
CA ASP A 110 -59.58 8.47 -3.15
C ASP A 110 -60.10 7.53 -2.04
#